data_AF-A0A930KYZ6-F1
#
_entry.id   AF-A0A930KYZ6-F1
#
_cell.length_a   1.000
_cell.length_b   1.000
_cell.length_c   1.000
_cell.angle_alpha   90.00
_cell.angle_beta   90.00
_cell.angle_gamma   90.00
#
_symmetry.space_group_name_H-M   'P 1'
#
loop_
_entity.id
_entity.type
_entity.pdbx_description
1 polymer ?
#
loop_
_entity_poly.entity_id
_entity_poly.type
_entity_poly.pdbx_seq_one_letter_code
_entity_poly.pdbx_strand_id
1 'polypeptide(L)'
;MSEALFYAILRSIVMLFTKRAEEATRALQDLPQPPSDQHLTDILTPLMWAARKQAWAAAALFLRGQARNRGAAESWIPPQPGYSPDTLRRAIRESRGNDGTPEGLRRLQLTMQSHVIAAARRTVADAIDTAPNSVPLLNGALDDLDDNLKGFSEKNREAIKEDIRKVEKKRRPSMSLDEAFDKLAERVDEAIKTLDEEDLVKARHRQMGVFKDVPDRYRRDRRGNLLVRPFAFARVTHPGKNGPCGFCAMLASRGPVYKTSESAGLRADTFHRGCACTVVPVFTSRTWEGKEQHQEFERVYNEVVRGNNLRGPDARRAMDKYFREKLKEHQA
;
A
#
# COMPACT_ATOMS: atom_id res chain seq x y z
N MET A 1 -14.70 3.55 10.37
CA MET A 1 -14.92 2.80 9.11
C MET A 1 -14.19 1.48 9.24
N SER A 2 -14.91 0.35 9.14
CA SER A 2 -14.30 -0.99 9.16
C SER A 2 -13.53 -1.27 7.86
N GLU A 3 -12.63 -2.25 7.91
CA GLU A 3 -11.89 -2.70 6.72
C GLU A 3 -12.85 -3.24 5.64
N ALA A 4 -13.87 -4.01 6.04
CA ALA A 4 -14.84 -4.57 5.10
C ALA A 4 -15.60 -3.48 4.31
N LEU A 5 -16.01 -2.39 4.97
CA LEU A 5 -16.66 -1.26 4.32
C LEU A 5 -15.68 -0.54 3.38
N PHE A 6 -14.44 -0.33 3.81
CA PHE A 6 -13.39 0.24 2.97
C PHE A 6 -13.14 -0.60 1.71
N TYR A 7 -13.04 -1.92 1.87
CA TYR A 7 -12.88 -2.85 0.75
C TYR A 7 -14.07 -2.82 -0.21
N ALA A 8 -15.31 -2.79 0.31
CA ALA A 8 -16.51 -2.68 -0.51
C ALA A 8 -16.53 -1.37 -1.33
N ILE A 9 -16.17 -0.24 -0.72
CA ILE A 9 -16.05 1.04 -1.41
C ILE A 9 -14.99 0.97 -2.53
N LEU A 10 -13.82 0.40 -2.25
CA LEU A 10 -12.77 0.24 -3.27
C LEU A 10 -13.23 -0.63 -4.43
N ARG A 11 -13.94 -1.73 -4.18
CA ARG A 11 -14.52 -2.56 -5.24
C ARG A 11 -15.52 -1.79 -6.09
N SER A 12 -16.38 -0.99 -5.47
CA SER A 12 -17.35 -0.15 -6.20
C SER A 12 -16.65 0.91 -7.07
N ILE A 13 -15.58 1.54 -6.57
CA ILE A 13 -14.76 2.48 -7.36
C ILE A 13 -14.16 1.78 -8.58
N VAL A 14 -13.56 0.60 -8.39
CA VAL A 14 -12.95 -0.19 -9.48
C VAL A 14 -13.99 -0.65 -10.50
N MET A 15 -15.17 -1.08 -10.04
CA MET A 15 -16.28 -1.49 -10.92
C MET A 15 -16.77 -0.32 -11.78
N LEU A 16 -17.05 0.83 -11.16
CA LEU A 16 -17.48 2.03 -11.88
C LEU A 16 -16.41 2.51 -12.87
N PHE A 17 -15.16 2.52 -12.44
CA PHE A 17 -14.02 2.86 -13.30
C PHE A 17 -13.94 1.94 -14.52
N THR A 18 -14.08 0.62 -14.32
CA THR A 18 -14.03 -0.36 -15.41
C THR A 18 -15.13 -0.10 -16.43
N LYS A 19 -16.37 0.09 -15.96
CA LYS A 19 -17.51 0.41 -16.84
C LYS A 19 -17.28 1.70 -17.64
N ARG A 20 -16.76 2.75 -17.00
CA ARG A 20 -16.44 4.01 -17.69
C ARG A 20 -15.31 3.87 -18.71
N ALA A 21 -14.28 3.08 -18.41
CA ALA A 21 -13.19 2.81 -19.33
C ALA A 21 -13.68 1.99 -20.54
N GLU A 22 -14.53 0.99 -20.32
CA GLU A 22 -15.20 0.23 -21.39
C GLU A 22 -16.06 1.14 -22.28
N GLU A 23 -16.89 2.00 -21.69
CA GLU A 23 -17.71 2.96 -22.43
C GLU A 23 -16.85 3.94 -23.24
N ALA A 24 -15.78 4.49 -22.66
CA ALA A 24 -14.89 5.44 -23.33
C ALA A 24 -14.07 4.82 -24.46
N THR A 25 -13.79 3.52 -24.39
CA THR A 25 -13.03 2.79 -25.42
C THR A 25 -13.92 2.06 -26.42
N ARG A 26 -15.25 2.06 -26.23
CA ARG A 26 -16.18 1.31 -27.08
C ARG A 26 -16.09 1.69 -28.56
N ALA A 27 -16.01 2.99 -28.86
CA ALA A 27 -15.89 3.48 -30.23
C ALA A 27 -14.53 3.16 -30.89
N LEU A 28 -13.55 2.69 -30.11
CA LEU A 28 -12.23 2.27 -30.58
C LEU A 28 -12.17 0.77 -30.86
N GLN A 29 -13.23 0.02 -30.53
CA GLN A 29 -13.35 -1.40 -30.81
C GLN A 29 -13.66 -1.59 -32.30
N ASP A 30 -13.07 -2.61 -32.92
CA ASP A 30 -13.29 -3.00 -34.32
C ASP A 30 -12.85 -2.00 -35.39
N LEU A 31 -12.00 -1.02 -35.02
CA LEU A 31 -11.34 -0.17 -36.00
C LEU A 31 -10.42 -1.00 -36.93
N PRO A 32 -10.32 -0.66 -38.24
CA PRO A 32 -9.42 -1.36 -39.16
C PRO A 32 -7.95 -1.36 -38.70
N GLN A 33 -7.57 -0.33 -37.93
CA GLN A 33 -6.29 -0.22 -37.26
C GLN A 33 -6.53 0.31 -35.84
N PRO A 34 -5.77 -0.18 -34.83
CA PRO A 34 -5.88 0.33 -33.48
C PRO A 34 -5.53 1.83 -33.43
N PRO A 35 -6.12 2.60 -32.50
CA PRO A 35 -5.74 4.00 -32.31
C PRO A 35 -4.27 4.10 -31.87
N SER A 36 -3.68 5.30 -31.94
CA SER A 36 -2.35 5.49 -31.38
C SER A 36 -2.36 5.32 -29.85
N ASP A 37 -1.25 4.85 -29.28
CA ASP A 37 -1.08 4.75 -27.82
C ASP A 37 -1.30 6.11 -27.13
N GLN A 38 -0.94 7.20 -27.82
CA GLN A 38 -1.18 8.56 -27.33
C GLN A 38 -2.68 8.86 -27.23
N HIS A 39 -3.44 8.60 -28.29
CA HIS A 39 -4.88 8.84 -28.31
C HIS A 39 -5.60 8.01 -27.23
N LEU A 40 -5.24 6.74 -27.09
CA LEU A 40 -5.77 5.88 -26.03
C LEU A 40 -5.40 6.39 -24.63
N THR A 41 -4.17 6.89 -24.45
CA THR A 41 -3.71 7.50 -23.18
C THR A 41 -4.52 8.75 -22.85
N ASP A 42 -4.81 9.61 -23.83
CA ASP A 42 -5.54 10.87 -23.64
C ASP A 42 -6.98 10.62 -23.19
N ILE A 43 -7.64 9.61 -23.76
CA ILE A 43 -9.00 9.19 -23.38
C ILE A 43 -9.04 8.64 -21.95
N LEU A 44 -8.05 7.81 -21.60
CA LEU A 44 -8.07 7.03 -20.37
C LEU A 44 -7.49 7.77 -19.14
N THR A 45 -6.61 8.76 -19.35
CA THR A 45 -5.94 9.48 -18.26
C THR A 45 -6.91 10.21 -17.30
N PRO A 46 -7.90 10.97 -17.78
CA PRO A 46 -8.86 11.64 -16.89
C PRO A 46 -9.65 10.66 -16.03
N LEU A 47 -10.03 9.50 -16.59
CA LEU A 47 -10.72 8.42 -15.87
C LEU A 47 -9.82 7.82 -14.77
N MET A 48 -8.54 7.61 -15.08
CA MET A 48 -7.56 7.15 -14.10
C MET A 48 -7.37 8.14 -12.95
N TRP A 49 -7.22 9.43 -13.24
CA TRP A 49 -7.09 10.44 -12.20
C TRP A 49 -8.31 10.50 -11.28
N ALA A 50 -9.52 10.46 -11.86
CA ALA A 50 -10.76 10.46 -11.09
C ALA A 50 -10.86 9.23 -10.17
N ALA A 51 -10.63 8.02 -10.70
CA ALA A 51 -10.71 6.79 -9.93
C ALA A 51 -9.64 6.70 -8.84
N ARG A 52 -8.39 7.11 -9.13
CA ARG A 52 -7.32 7.16 -8.13
C ARG A 52 -7.58 8.18 -7.04
N LYS A 53 -8.17 9.34 -7.37
CA LYS A 53 -8.60 10.33 -6.37
C LYS A 53 -9.66 9.77 -5.44
N GLN A 54 -10.65 9.06 -5.98
CA GLN A 54 -11.67 8.37 -5.17
C GLN A 54 -11.05 7.29 -4.27
N ALA A 55 -10.12 6.49 -4.79
CA ALA A 55 -9.42 5.45 -4.03
C ALA A 55 -8.57 6.05 -2.88
N TRP A 56 -7.85 7.16 -3.13
CA TRP A 56 -7.16 7.93 -2.09
C TRP A 56 -8.15 8.45 -1.04
N ALA A 57 -9.27 9.04 -1.45
CA ALA A 57 -10.27 9.58 -0.53
C ALA A 57 -10.89 8.49 0.35
N ALA A 58 -11.17 7.32 -0.21
CA ALA A 58 -11.63 6.16 0.55
C ALA A 58 -10.59 5.71 1.59
N ALA A 59 -9.31 5.64 1.21
CA ALA A 59 -8.23 5.29 2.12
C ALA A 59 -8.01 6.36 3.21
N ALA A 60 -8.18 7.64 2.87
CA ALA A 60 -8.15 8.71 3.84
C ALA A 60 -9.27 8.55 4.87
N LEU A 61 -10.54 8.37 4.44
CA LEU A 61 -11.66 8.12 5.35
C LEU A 61 -11.45 6.87 6.21
N PHE A 62 -10.84 5.84 5.65
CA PHE A 62 -10.48 4.63 6.38
C PHE A 62 -9.46 4.92 7.49
N LEU A 63 -8.36 5.62 7.18
CA LEU A 63 -7.36 6.07 8.17
C LEU A 63 -8.00 6.87 9.31
N ARG A 64 -8.83 7.87 8.98
CA ARG A 64 -9.54 8.68 9.99
C ARG A 64 -10.45 7.83 10.86
N GLY A 65 -11.21 6.93 10.23
CA GLY A 65 -12.11 6.02 10.93
C GLY A 65 -11.36 5.07 11.87
N GLN A 66 -10.21 4.54 11.45
CA GLN A 66 -9.39 3.65 12.27
C GLN A 66 -8.74 4.38 13.45
N ALA A 67 -8.33 5.64 13.28
CA ALA A 67 -7.84 6.47 14.38
C ALA A 67 -8.95 6.74 15.41
N ARG A 68 -10.15 7.17 14.95
CA ARG A 68 -11.30 7.47 15.81
C ARG A 68 -11.82 6.27 16.59
N ASN A 69 -11.86 5.11 15.95
CA ASN A 69 -12.22 3.85 16.60
C ASN A 69 -11.25 3.47 17.75
N ARG A 70 -10.10 4.13 17.87
CA ARG A 70 -9.09 3.91 18.91
C ARG A 70 -8.88 5.13 19.80
N GLY A 71 -9.81 6.08 19.78
CA GLY A 71 -9.82 7.22 20.72
C GLY A 71 -9.03 8.45 20.27
N ALA A 72 -8.45 8.46 19.06
CA ALA A 72 -7.90 9.69 18.49
C ALA A 72 -8.99 10.54 17.82
N ALA A 73 -8.84 11.86 17.84
CA ALA A 73 -9.75 12.73 17.11
C ALA A 73 -9.56 12.61 15.58
N GLU A 74 -8.31 12.52 15.13
CA GLU A 74 -7.97 12.55 13.70
C GLU A 74 -6.65 11.83 13.37
N SER A 75 -6.57 11.28 12.15
CA SER A 75 -5.36 10.68 11.59
C SER A 75 -4.56 11.67 10.75
N TRP A 76 -3.24 11.55 10.74
CA TRP A 76 -2.42 12.05 9.64
C TRP A 76 -2.83 11.41 8.33
N ILE A 77 -3.01 12.23 7.29
CA ILE A 77 -3.38 11.80 5.94
C ILE A 77 -2.29 12.28 4.99
N PRO A 78 -1.58 11.39 4.27
CA PRO A 78 -0.57 11.81 3.33
C PRO A 78 -1.21 12.49 2.10
N PRO A 79 -0.44 13.32 1.38
CA PRO A 79 -0.88 13.90 0.12
C PRO A 79 -1.37 12.85 -0.88
N GLN A 80 -2.26 13.26 -1.79
CA GLN A 80 -2.72 12.39 -2.87
C GLN A 80 -1.53 11.94 -3.72
N PRO A 81 -1.33 10.62 -3.93
CA PRO A 81 -0.28 10.14 -4.83
C PRO A 81 -0.53 10.59 -6.27
N GLY A 82 0.47 11.19 -6.91
CA GLY A 82 0.42 11.58 -8.32
C GLY A 82 0.28 10.38 -9.29
N TYR A 83 -0.11 10.67 -10.54
CA TYR A 83 -0.14 9.72 -11.66
C TYR A 83 0.35 10.40 -12.93
N SER A 84 1.43 9.91 -13.52
CA SER A 84 1.87 10.39 -14.83
C SER A 84 1.07 9.72 -15.96
N PRO A 85 0.69 10.46 -17.02
CA PRO A 85 0.21 9.85 -18.27
C PRO A 85 1.21 8.85 -18.85
N ASP A 86 2.51 9.02 -18.62
CA ASP A 86 3.54 8.08 -19.09
C ASP A 86 3.44 6.72 -18.40
N THR A 87 2.98 6.68 -17.15
CA THR A 87 2.69 5.42 -16.44
C THR A 87 1.61 4.64 -17.17
N LEU A 88 0.60 5.33 -17.72
CA LEU A 88 -0.46 4.71 -18.51
C LEU A 88 0.02 4.28 -19.89
N ARG A 89 0.83 5.12 -20.58
CA ARG A 89 1.46 4.75 -21.85
C ARG A 89 2.36 3.52 -21.70
N ARG A 90 3.09 3.41 -20.59
CA ARG A 90 3.87 2.21 -20.25
C ARG A 90 2.96 1.00 -20.03
N ALA A 91 1.87 1.15 -19.27
CA ALA A 91 0.90 0.08 -19.05
C ALA A 91 0.26 -0.43 -20.35
N ILE A 92 -0.06 0.46 -21.30
CA ILE A 92 -0.56 0.09 -22.64
C ILE A 92 0.45 -0.81 -23.35
N ARG A 93 1.71 -0.41 -23.40
CA ARG A 93 2.78 -1.18 -24.05
C ARG A 93 3.04 -2.52 -23.38
N GLU A 94 3.23 -2.54 -22.07
CA GLU A 94 3.56 -3.76 -21.30
C GLU A 94 2.43 -4.78 -21.28
N SER A 95 1.17 -4.33 -21.27
CA SER A 95 0.01 -5.23 -21.30
C SER A 95 -0.36 -5.69 -22.71
N ARG A 96 0.30 -5.14 -23.75
CA ARG A 96 -0.17 -5.20 -25.15
C ARG A 96 -1.65 -4.82 -25.21
N GLY A 97 -1.95 -3.68 -24.60
CA GLY A 97 -3.30 -3.21 -24.32
C GLY A 97 -4.06 -2.67 -25.53
N ASN A 98 -3.31 -2.32 -26.58
CA ASN A 98 -3.77 -1.63 -27.77
C ASN A 98 -3.42 -2.44 -29.04
N ASP A 99 -3.50 -3.76 -28.97
CA ASP A 99 -3.22 -4.67 -30.10
C ASP A 99 -4.38 -4.83 -31.08
N GLY A 100 -5.42 -3.98 -30.97
CA GLY A 100 -6.63 -4.03 -31.78
C GLY A 100 -7.64 -5.13 -31.37
N THR A 101 -7.34 -5.93 -30.34
CA THR A 101 -8.23 -7.01 -29.90
C THR A 101 -8.99 -6.67 -28.62
N PRO A 102 -10.20 -7.22 -28.42
CA PRO A 102 -10.91 -7.12 -27.14
C PRO A 102 -10.10 -7.69 -25.97
N GLU A 103 -9.24 -8.69 -26.21
CA GLU A 103 -8.39 -9.28 -25.18
C GLU A 103 -7.25 -8.33 -24.77
N GLY A 104 -6.68 -7.56 -25.71
CA GLY A 104 -5.73 -6.49 -25.39
C GLY A 104 -6.32 -5.48 -24.43
N LEU A 105 -7.50 -4.95 -24.76
CA LEU A 105 -8.21 -4.01 -23.89
C LEU A 105 -8.51 -4.61 -22.51
N ARG A 106 -8.88 -5.88 -22.41
CA ARG A 106 -9.08 -6.57 -21.13
C ARG A 106 -7.79 -6.62 -20.29
N ARG A 107 -6.64 -6.92 -20.90
CA ARG A 107 -5.34 -6.92 -20.20
C ARG A 107 -4.96 -5.52 -19.69
N LEU A 108 -5.22 -4.49 -20.48
CA LEU A 108 -5.03 -3.09 -20.09
C LEU A 108 -5.92 -2.71 -18.91
N GLN A 109 -7.22 -3.04 -18.99
CA GLN A 109 -8.19 -2.77 -17.92
C GLN A 109 -7.76 -3.40 -16.60
N LEU A 110 -7.35 -4.68 -16.59
CA LEU A 110 -6.84 -5.35 -15.38
C LEU A 110 -5.61 -4.64 -14.77
N THR A 111 -4.74 -4.10 -15.63
CA THR A 111 -3.56 -3.34 -15.20
C THR A 111 -3.97 -2.00 -14.59
N MET A 112 -4.89 -1.29 -15.23
CA MET A 112 -5.43 -0.01 -14.74
C MET A 112 -6.20 -0.16 -13.43
N GLN A 113 -7.02 -1.21 -13.28
CA GLN A 113 -7.68 -1.54 -12.01
C GLN A 113 -6.65 -1.71 -10.88
N SER A 114 -5.52 -2.37 -11.18
CA SER A 114 -4.42 -2.54 -10.22
C SER A 114 -3.81 -1.20 -9.81
N HIS A 115 -3.67 -0.24 -10.74
CA HIS A 115 -3.19 1.13 -10.44
C HIS A 115 -4.18 1.91 -9.55
N VAL A 116 -5.49 1.74 -9.76
CA VAL A 116 -6.52 2.35 -8.90
C VAL A 116 -6.41 1.83 -7.47
N ILE A 117 -6.35 0.51 -7.30
CA ILE A 117 -6.23 -0.12 -5.98
C ILE A 117 -4.90 0.26 -5.31
N ALA A 118 -3.81 0.31 -6.07
CA ALA A 118 -2.50 0.71 -5.57
C ALA A 118 -2.50 2.12 -4.96
N ALA A 119 -3.32 3.04 -5.47
CA ALA A 119 -3.46 4.38 -4.90
C ALA A 119 -3.95 4.33 -3.44
N ALA A 120 -4.98 3.54 -3.16
CA ALA A 120 -5.52 3.37 -1.81
C ALA A 120 -4.50 2.70 -0.88
N ARG A 121 -3.88 1.59 -1.34
CA ARG A 121 -2.86 0.85 -0.59
C ARG A 121 -1.66 1.73 -0.23
N ARG A 122 -1.18 2.52 -1.20
CA ARG A 122 -0.09 3.48 -1.01
C ARG A 122 -0.45 4.59 -0.03
N THR A 123 -1.70 5.07 -0.05
CA THR A 123 -2.16 6.10 0.89
C THR A 123 -2.05 5.63 2.34
N VAL A 124 -2.45 4.38 2.64
CA VAL A 124 -2.30 3.83 3.99
C VAL A 124 -0.82 3.70 4.36
N ALA A 125 0.01 3.18 3.45
CA ALA A 125 1.44 3.02 3.72
C ALA A 125 2.20 4.34 3.89
N ASP A 126 1.90 5.34 3.05
CA ASP A 126 2.50 6.66 3.11
C ASP A 126 2.11 7.39 4.42
N ALA A 127 0.98 7.02 5.05
CA ALA A 127 0.63 7.53 6.38
C ALA A 127 1.56 7.02 7.49
N ILE A 128 2.36 5.97 7.24
CA ILE A 128 3.42 5.48 8.12
C ILE A 128 4.77 6.04 7.65
N ASP A 129 5.09 5.88 6.36
CA ASP A 129 6.42 6.12 5.79
C ASP A 129 6.75 7.63 5.69
N THR A 130 5.76 8.45 5.34
CA THR A 130 5.95 9.88 5.08
C THR A 130 5.40 10.79 6.17
N ALA A 131 4.81 10.22 7.22
CA ALA A 131 4.35 11.00 8.36
C ALA A 131 5.53 11.71 9.04
N PRO A 132 5.43 13.04 9.27
CA PRO A 132 6.46 13.78 9.99
C PRO A 132 6.70 13.19 11.38
N ASN A 133 7.94 13.19 11.84
CA ASN A 133 8.29 12.72 13.19
C ASN A 133 7.56 13.48 14.31
N SER A 134 7.14 14.72 14.01
CA SER A 134 6.39 15.58 14.91
C SER A 134 4.91 15.20 15.05
N VAL A 135 4.41 14.31 14.19
CA VAL A 135 3.10 13.67 14.35
C VAL A 135 3.27 12.46 15.28
N PRO A 136 2.67 12.50 16.49
CA PRO A 136 2.84 11.44 17.48
C PRO A 136 2.12 10.15 17.08
N LEU A 137 2.55 9.04 17.70
CA LEU A 137 1.71 7.84 17.78
C LEU A 137 0.51 8.12 18.69
N LEU A 138 -0.49 7.25 18.63
CA LEU A 138 -1.56 7.26 19.63
C LEU A 138 -0.97 6.97 21.03
N ASN A 139 -1.47 7.66 22.06
CA ASN A 139 -1.06 7.40 23.45
C ASN A 139 -1.35 5.94 23.80
N GLY A 140 -0.35 5.27 24.37
CA GLY A 140 -0.42 3.84 24.68
C GLY A 140 -0.47 2.91 23.48
N ALA A 141 -0.12 3.38 22.26
CA ALA A 141 -0.11 2.57 21.05
C ALA A 141 0.70 1.27 21.17
N LEU A 142 1.74 1.30 22.01
CA LEU A 142 2.73 0.25 22.20
C LEU A 142 2.74 -0.30 23.62
N ASP A 143 1.76 0.09 24.45
CA ASP A 143 1.64 -0.46 25.80
C ASP A 143 1.36 -1.96 25.72
N ASP A 144 1.93 -2.71 26.67
CA ASP A 144 1.81 -4.16 26.77
C ASP A 144 2.11 -4.89 25.45
N LEU A 145 3.06 -4.36 24.64
CA LEU A 145 3.37 -4.88 23.31
C LEU A 145 3.67 -6.39 23.35
N ASP A 146 4.44 -6.83 24.34
CA ASP A 146 4.75 -8.25 24.54
C ASP A 146 3.50 -9.10 24.76
N ASP A 147 2.60 -8.64 25.62
CA ASP A 147 1.36 -9.32 25.95
C ASP A 147 0.40 -9.35 24.76
N ASN A 148 0.27 -8.22 24.07
CA ASN A 148 -0.58 -8.04 22.90
C ASN A 148 -0.14 -8.90 21.70
N LEU A 149 1.12 -9.33 21.69
CA LEU A 149 1.70 -10.18 20.66
C LEU A 149 1.92 -11.63 21.15
N LYS A 150 1.47 -12.02 22.36
CA LYS A 150 1.67 -13.38 22.91
C LYS A 150 1.21 -14.52 22.00
N GLY A 151 0.17 -14.30 21.20
CA GLY A 151 -0.34 -15.27 20.23
C GLY A 151 0.50 -15.41 18.96
N PHE A 152 1.59 -14.65 18.81
CA PHE A 152 2.43 -14.65 17.61
C PHE A 152 3.70 -15.46 17.88
N SER A 153 4.32 -15.99 16.82
CA SER A 153 5.59 -16.68 16.97
C SER A 153 6.69 -15.75 17.48
N GLU A 154 7.61 -16.28 18.28
CA GLU A 154 8.71 -15.49 18.88
C GLU A 154 9.48 -14.68 17.84
N LYS A 155 9.77 -15.29 16.69
CA LYS A 155 10.48 -14.62 15.60
C LYS A 155 9.69 -13.43 15.03
N ASN A 156 8.37 -13.54 14.88
CA ASN A 156 7.56 -12.43 14.38
C ASN A 156 7.41 -11.34 15.45
N ARG A 157 7.28 -11.71 16.73
CA ARG A 157 7.34 -10.74 17.84
C ARG A 157 8.62 -9.91 17.81
N GLU A 158 9.76 -10.58 17.71
CA GLU A 158 11.05 -9.89 17.67
C GLU A 158 11.22 -9.04 16.41
N ALA A 159 10.75 -9.51 15.24
CA ALA A 159 10.74 -8.70 14.02
C ALA A 159 9.89 -7.42 14.18
N ILE A 160 8.69 -7.54 14.77
CA ILE A 160 7.81 -6.39 15.05
C ILE A 160 8.49 -5.41 16.02
N LYS A 161 9.10 -5.90 17.10
CA LYS A 161 9.81 -5.06 18.09
C LYS A 161 11.05 -4.39 17.53
N GLU A 162 11.91 -5.14 16.84
CA GLU A 162 13.07 -4.60 16.14
C GLU A 162 12.60 -3.50 15.20
N ASP A 163 11.47 -3.73 14.55
CA ASP A 163 10.93 -2.75 13.64
C ASP A 163 10.48 -1.47 14.35
N ILE A 164 9.66 -1.58 15.40
CA ILE A 164 9.26 -0.44 16.24
C ILE A 164 10.49 0.32 16.77
N ARG A 165 11.53 -0.36 17.26
CA ARG A 165 12.75 0.27 17.79
C ARG A 165 13.49 1.11 16.75
N LYS A 166 13.60 0.70 15.48
CA LYS A 166 14.23 1.57 14.46
C LYS A 166 13.39 2.80 14.13
N VAL A 167 12.06 2.76 14.32
CA VAL A 167 11.18 3.93 14.17
C VAL A 167 11.42 4.93 15.29
N GLU A 168 11.58 4.45 16.53
CA GLU A 168 11.92 5.30 17.67
C GLU A 168 13.34 5.90 17.56
N LYS A 169 14.33 5.12 17.09
CA LYS A 169 15.72 5.56 16.91
C LYS A 169 15.93 6.64 15.83
N LYS A 170 14.95 6.92 14.95
CA LYS A 170 14.99 8.12 14.08
C LYS A 170 14.90 9.44 14.88
N ARG A 171 14.75 9.39 16.21
CA ARG A 171 15.07 10.49 17.12
C ARG A 171 16.60 10.75 17.19
N ARG A 172 17.10 11.58 16.25
CA ARG A 172 18.40 12.33 16.21
C ARG A 172 19.72 11.52 16.14
N PRO A 173 20.70 12.06 15.38
CA PRO A 173 21.81 12.82 15.97
C PRO A 173 21.79 14.30 15.56
N SER A 174 22.41 15.19 16.37
CA SER A 174 22.69 16.57 15.95
C SER A 174 23.88 16.57 14.99
N MET A 175 23.74 17.19 13.82
CA MET A 175 24.85 17.45 12.90
C MET A 175 25.11 18.96 12.85
N SER A 176 26.35 19.38 12.61
CA SER A 176 26.69 20.79 12.37
C SER A 176 26.25 21.21 10.96
N LEU A 177 26.16 22.53 10.73
CA LEU A 177 25.73 23.10 9.45
C LEU A 177 26.68 22.73 8.31
N ASP A 178 27.99 22.72 8.56
CA ASP A 178 29.00 22.47 7.54
C ASP A 178 28.94 21.02 7.01
N GLU A 179 28.72 20.05 7.90
CA GLU A 179 28.51 18.64 7.55
C GLU A 179 27.23 18.40 6.72
N ALA A 180 26.24 19.30 6.83
CA ALA A 180 25.01 19.25 6.06
C ALA A 180 25.18 19.84 4.65
N PHE A 181 26.10 20.79 4.47
CA PHE A 181 26.41 21.40 3.18
C PHE A 181 27.27 20.49 2.30
N ASP A 182 28.28 19.81 2.85
CA ASP A 182 29.13 18.90 2.08
C ASP A 182 28.35 17.70 1.52
N LYS A 183 27.40 17.16 2.30
CA LYS A 183 26.47 16.12 1.85
C LYS A 183 25.45 16.59 0.81
N LEU A 184 25.21 17.90 0.72
CA LEU A 184 24.33 18.47 -0.29
C LEU A 184 25.07 18.53 -1.64
N ALA A 185 26.35 18.89 -1.63
CA ALA A 185 27.20 18.92 -2.82
C ALA A 185 27.39 17.53 -3.44
N GLU A 186 27.68 16.51 -2.62
CA GLU A 186 27.80 15.12 -3.10
C GLU A 186 26.48 14.59 -3.72
N ARG A 187 25.32 15.02 -3.20
CA ARG A 187 24.00 14.60 -3.71
C ARG A 187 23.58 15.31 -4.98
N VAL A 188 24.06 16.53 -5.22
CA VAL A 188 23.79 17.26 -6.46
C VAL A 188 24.50 16.59 -7.63
N ASP A 189 25.72 16.09 -7.42
CA ASP A 189 26.47 15.36 -8.45
C ASP A 189 25.89 13.96 -8.75
N GLU A 190 25.36 13.26 -7.74
CA GLU A 190 24.67 11.96 -7.92
C GLU A 190 23.32 12.13 -8.65
N ALA A 191 22.59 13.22 -8.38
CA ALA A 191 21.27 13.49 -8.96
C ALA A 191 21.28 13.80 -10.46
N ILE A 192 22.42 14.20 -11.02
CA ILE A 192 22.57 14.48 -12.45
C ILE A 192 22.70 13.19 -13.28
N LYS A 193 23.07 12.05 -12.67
CA LYS A 193 23.43 10.82 -13.41
C LYS A 193 22.31 9.78 -13.57
N THR A 194 21.16 9.91 -12.92
CA THR A 194 20.07 8.93 -13.04
C THR A 194 18.70 9.59 -13.12
N LEU A 195 18.23 9.83 -14.34
CA LEU A 195 16.89 10.31 -14.62
C LEU A 195 15.90 9.14 -14.61
N ASP A 196 15.24 8.94 -13.46
CA ASP A 196 13.94 8.29 -13.37
C ASP A 196 13.08 9.07 -12.35
N GLU A 197 12.04 9.74 -12.84
CA GLU A 197 11.42 10.90 -12.18
C GLU A 197 10.52 10.56 -10.96
N GLU A 198 10.11 9.29 -10.80
CA GLU A 198 9.19 8.92 -9.70
C GLU A 198 9.88 8.59 -8.36
N ASP A 199 11.16 8.18 -8.38
CA ASP A 199 11.92 7.86 -7.18
C ASP A 199 12.68 9.08 -6.61
N LEU A 200 13.08 10.01 -7.48
CA LEU A 200 13.71 11.28 -7.08
C LEU A 200 12.80 12.17 -6.23
N VAL A 201 11.50 12.25 -6.56
CA VAL A 201 10.54 13.06 -5.78
C VAL A 201 10.42 12.53 -4.34
N LYS A 202 10.43 11.19 -4.15
CA LYS A 202 10.35 10.58 -2.82
C LYS A 202 11.63 10.76 -2.02
N ALA A 203 12.80 10.61 -2.63
CA ALA A 203 14.07 10.82 -1.95
C ALA A 203 14.26 12.30 -1.55
N ARG A 204 13.89 13.23 -2.44
CA ARG A 204 13.94 14.68 -2.21
C ARG A 204 12.98 15.11 -1.10
N HIS A 205 11.75 14.58 -1.04
CA HIS A 205 10.82 14.82 0.08
C HIS A 205 11.26 14.17 1.40
N ARG A 206 11.92 13.00 1.37
CA ARG A 206 12.48 12.34 2.57
C ARG A 206 13.67 13.10 3.18
N GLN A 207 14.35 13.95 2.41
CA GLN A 207 15.55 14.67 2.86
C GLN A 207 15.38 16.18 3.02
N MET A 208 14.28 16.78 2.55
CA MET A 208 14.03 18.19 2.84
C MET A 208 13.83 18.41 4.34
N GLY A 209 14.76 19.14 4.96
CA GLY A 209 14.73 19.54 6.38
C GLY A 209 13.48 20.33 6.80
N VAL A 210 12.62 20.69 5.85
CA VAL A 210 11.34 21.41 6.03
C VAL A 210 10.31 20.60 6.85
N PHE A 211 10.41 19.26 6.89
CA PHE A 211 9.47 18.41 7.64
C PHE A 211 9.99 17.94 9.01
N LYS A 212 11.16 18.42 9.48
CA LYS A 212 11.64 18.10 10.83
C LYS A 212 10.84 18.85 11.91
N ASP A 213 10.41 20.07 11.62
CA ASP A 213 9.66 20.94 12.53
C ASP A 213 8.37 21.46 11.89
N VAL A 214 7.42 20.55 11.63
CA VAL A 214 6.08 20.94 11.17
C VAL A 214 5.40 21.79 12.27
N PRO A 215 5.06 23.06 12.00
CA PRO A 215 4.43 23.94 12.99
C PRO A 215 3.17 23.33 13.61
N ASP A 216 2.88 23.64 14.86
CA ASP A 216 1.77 23.04 15.63
C ASP A 216 0.42 23.12 14.91
N ARG A 217 0.16 24.21 14.18
CA ARG A 217 -1.05 24.41 13.37
C ARG A 217 -1.28 23.34 12.28
N TYR A 218 -0.22 22.71 11.79
CA TYR A 218 -0.29 21.63 10.80
C TYR A 218 -0.25 20.24 11.43
N ARG A 219 0.01 20.17 12.75
CA ARG A 219 -0.12 18.96 13.57
C ARG A 219 -1.51 18.82 14.18
N ARG A 220 -2.39 19.78 13.90
CA ARG A 220 -3.77 19.81 14.38
C ARG A 220 -4.75 19.80 13.22
N ASP A 221 -5.92 19.22 13.45
CA ASP A 221 -7.06 19.38 12.56
C ASP A 221 -7.64 20.80 12.63
N ARG A 222 -8.67 21.08 11.81
CA ARG A 222 -9.36 22.39 11.81
C ARG A 222 -10.03 22.74 13.15
N ARG A 223 -10.20 21.78 14.06
CA ARG A 223 -10.82 21.94 15.38
C ARG A 223 -9.77 22.03 16.50
N GLY A 224 -8.48 22.02 16.17
CA GLY A 224 -7.39 22.10 17.13
C GLY A 224 -6.97 20.75 17.74
N ASN A 225 -7.52 19.62 17.30
CA ASN A 225 -7.14 18.31 17.84
C ASN A 225 -5.82 17.84 17.23
N LEU A 226 -4.94 17.24 18.03
CA LEU A 226 -3.69 16.64 17.53
C LEU A 226 -3.99 15.48 16.56
N LEU A 227 -3.28 15.49 15.44
CA LEU A 227 -3.24 14.38 14.49
C LEU A 227 -2.35 13.28 15.07
N VAL A 228 -2.79 12.02 14.93
CA VAL A 228 -1.94 10.86 15.23
C VAL A 228 -1.62 10.09 13.95
N ARG A 229 -0.48 9.38 13.95
CA ARG A 229 -0.13 8.45 12.86
C ARG A 229 -0.20 7.00 13.33
N PRO A 230 -0.49 6.05 12.43
CA PRO A 230 -0.29 4.63 12.71
C PRO A 230 1.21 4.33 12.92
N PHE A 231 1.53 3.35 13.76
CA PHE A 231 2.91 2.93 13.99
C PHE A 231 3.38 1.90 12.95
N ALA A 232 2.44 1.17 12.36
CA ALA A 232 2.67 0.17 11.33
C ALA A 232 1.43 0.00 10.43
N PHE A 233 1.53 -0.85 9.43
CA PHE A 233 0.37 -1.38 8.69
C PHE A 233 0.46 -2.89 8.56
N ALA A 234 -0.67 -3.53 8.26
CA ALA A 234 -0.78 -4.94 7.97
C ALA A 234 -1.53 -5.18 6.66
N ARG A 235 -1.65 -6.45 6.24
CA ARG A 235 -2.44 -6.86 5.08
C ARG A 235 -3.67 -7.63 5.53
N VAL A 236 -4.78 -7.36 4.87
CA VAL A 236 -5.98 -8.20 4.93
C VAL A 236 -6.26 -8.72 3.54
N THR A 237 -6.47 -10.01 3.43
CA THR A 237 -6.75 -10.71 2.18
C THR A 237 -8.23 -11.01 2.09
N HIS A 238 -8.77 -10.85 0.89
CA HIS A 238 -10.16 -11.17 0.58
C HIS A 238 -10.21 -12.38 -0.35
N PRO A 239 -11.22 -13.25 -0.19
CA PRO A 239 -11.38 -14.41 -1.05
C PRO A 239 -11.62 -13.97 -2.51
N GLY A 240 -10.83 -14.51 -3.44
CA GLY A 240 -11.12 -14.50 -4.87
C GLY A 240 -11.79 -15.81 -5.31
N LYS A 241 -11.99 -16.00 -6.63
CA LYS A 241 -12.52 -17.25 -7.20
C LYS A 241 -11.77 -18.51 -6.73
N ASN A 242 -10.47 -18.38 -6.45
CA ASN A 242 -9.58 -19.47 -6.03
C ASN A 242 -9.04 -19.29 -4.60
N GLY A 243 -9.70 -18.48 -3.75
CA GLY A 243 -9.21 -18.16 -2.41
C GLY A 243 -8.16 -17.03 -2.43
N PRO A 244 -7.56 -16.69 -1.28
CA PRO A 244 -6.47 -15.71 -1.24
C PRO A 244 -5.25 -16.27 -1.98
N CYS A 245 -4.60 -15.46 -2.81
CA CYS A 245 -3.31 -15.82 -3.42
C CYS A 245 -2.29 -16.12 -2.32
N GLY A 246 -1.52 -17.20 -2.45
CA GLY A 246 -0.49 -17.63 -1.51
C GLY A 246 0.55 -16.56 -1.24
N PHE A 247 0.88 -15.72 -2.23
CA PHE A 247 1.73 -14.55 -2.01
C PHE A 247 1.07 -13.50 -1.10
N CYS A 248 -0.19 -13.14 -1.38
CA CYS A 248 -0.91 -12.17 -0.55
C CYS A 248 -1.14 -12.75 0.88
N ALA A 249 -1.34 -14.06 1.02
CA ALA A 249 -1.40 -14.74 2.31
C ALA A 249 -0.06 -14.73 3.06
N MET A 250 1.07 -14.96 2.36
CA MET A 250 2.41 -14.81 2.95
C MET A 250 2.70 -13.38 3.42
N LEU A 251 2.17 -12.36 2.74
CA LEU A 251 2.34 -10.97 3.20
C LEU A 251 1.45 -10.64 4.41
N ALA A 252 0.25 -11.23 4.50
CA ALA A 252 -0.63 -11.09 5.65
C ALA A 252 -0.15 -11.89 6.88
N SER A 253 0.52 -13.03 6.68
CA SER A 253 1.11 -13.82 7.77
C SER A 253 2.24 -13.10 8.52
N ARG A 254 2.74 -11.98 7.99
CA ARG A 254 3.77 -11.16 8.65
C ARG A 254 3.21 -10.26 9.75
N GLY A 255 1.97 -9.77 9.61
CA GLY A 255 1.37 -8.88 10.61
C GLY A 255 1.85 -7.42 10.51
N PRO A 256 1.85 -6.65 11.61
CA PRO A 256 2.10 -5.20 11.62
C PRO A 256 3.61 -4.86 11.61
N VAL A 257 4.35 -5.32 10.60
CA VAL A 257 5.83 -5.23 10.56
C VAL A 257 6.35 -4.10 9.66
N TYR A 258 5.48 -3.42 8.92
CA TYR A 258 5.94 -2.60 7.80
C TYR A 258 6.14 -1.11 8.13
N LYS A 259 7.34 -0.58 7.78
CA LYS A 259 7.73 0.84 7.96
C LYS A 259 7.77 1.67 6.70
N THR A 260 8.13 1.05 5.59
CA THR A 260 8.35 1.73 4.32
C THR A 260 7.63 0.99 3.21
N SER A 261 7.23 1.72 2.18
CA SER A 261 6.71 1.12 0.95
C SER A 261 7.66 0.05 0.35
N GLU A 262 8.95 0.18 0.60
CA GLU A 262 10.00 -0.72 0.10
C GLU A 262 10.07 -2.05 0.87
N SER A 263 10.14 -2.02 2.21
CA SER A 263 10.19 -3.23 3.05
C SER A 263 8.92 -4.09 2.97
N ALA A 264 7.82 -3.50 2.50
CA ALA A 264 6.51 -4.14 2.40
C ALA A 264 6.14 -4.69 1.02
N GLY A 265 7.04 -4.56 0.05
CA GLY A 265 6.71 -4.87 -1.35
C GLY A 265 5.49 -4.09 -1.84
N LEU A 266 5.46 -2.78 -1.56
CA LEU A 266 4.37 -1.86 -1.95
C LEU A 266 4.74 -0.98 -3.14
N ARG A 267 5.68 -1.40 -3.99
CA ARG A 267 5.77 -0.80 -5.32
C ARG A 267 4.55 -1.27 -6.15
N ALA A 268 4.07 -0.42 -7.06
CA ALA A 268 2.87 -0.71 -7.86
C ALA A 268 3.02 -2.01 -8.69
N ASP A 269 4.26 -2.40 -8.98
CA ASP A 269 4.70 -3.62 -9.67
C ASP A 269 4.78 -4.87 -8.77
N THR A 270 4.73 -4.73 -7.44
CA THR A 270 4.92 -5.86 -6.51
C THR A 270 3.59 -6.55 -6.18
N PHE A 271 2.48 -5.94 -6.57
CA PHE A 271 1.17 -6.58 -6.53
C PHE A 271 0.95 -7.36 -7.82
N HIS A 272 0.68 -8.66 -7.69
CA HIS A 272 0.23 -9.41 -8.83
C HIS A 272 -1.12 -8.87 -9.34
N ARG A 273 -1.34 -9.00 -10.65
CA ARG A 273 -2.63 -8.67 -11.29
C ARG A 273 -3.75 -9.43 -10.58
N GLY A 274 -4.84 -8.74 -10.24
CA GLY A 274 -5.99 -9.35 -9.59
C GLY A 274 -5.82 -9.71 -8.10
N CYS A 275 -4.79 -9.22 -7.37
CA CYS A 275 -4.76 -9.42 -5.91
C CYS A 275 -5.89 -8.68 -5.22
N ALA A 276 -6.67 -9.42 -4.43
CA ALA A 276 -7.77 -8.93 -3.61
C ALA A 276 -7.33 -8.65 -2.15
N CYS A 277 -6.16 -8.04 -1.91
CA CYS A 277 -5.77 -7.61 -0.56
C CYS A 277 -5.98 -6.11 -0.33
N THR A 278 -6.21 -5.73 0.92
CA THR A 278 -6.14 -4.34 1.38
C THR A 278 -4.91 -4.13 2.25
N VAL A 279 -4.58 -2.86 2.50
CA VAL A 279 -3.58 -2.45 3.49
C VAL A 279 -4.34 -1.78 4.62
N VAL A 280 -4.08 -2.19 5.85
CA VAL A 280 -4.76 -1.67 7.04
C VAL A 280 -3.80 -0.94 7.96
N PRO A 281 -4.15 0.25 8.46
CA PRO A 281 -3.32 0.97 9.42
C PRO A 281 -3.42 0.34 10.80
N VAL A 282 -2.31 0.27 11.53
CA VAL A 282 -2.25 -0.26 12.89
C VAL A 282 -1.84 0.87 13.83
N PHE A 283 -2.80 1.33 14.62
CA PHE A 283 -2.63 2.41 15.60
C PHE A 283 -2.34 1.88 17.00
N THR A 284 -2.75 0.66 17.33
CA THR A 284 -2.45 -0.01 18.61
C THR A 284 -2.07 -1.47 18.36
N SER A 285 -1.14 -2.00 19.16
CA SER A 285 -0.80 -3.43 19.16
C SER A 285 -1.91 -4.30 19.77
N ARG A 286 -2.85 -3.71 20.51
CA ARG A 286 -3.97 -4.44 21.09
C ARG A 286 -4.92 -4.99 20.03
N THR A 287 -5.43 -4.13 19.13
CA THR A 287 -6.47 -4.51 18.17
C THR A 287 -6.31 -3.82 16.81
N TRP A 288 -6.37 -4.61 15.74
CA TRP A 288 -6.43 -4.12 14.36
C TRP A 288 -7.22 -5.05 13.43
N GLU A 289 -7.69 -4.45 12.34
CA GLU A 289 -8.45 -5.15 11.30
C GLU A 289 -7.60 -6.29 10.72
N GLY A 290 -8.13 -7.52 10.75
CA GLY A 290 -7.41 -8.70 10.27
C GLY A 290 -6.33 -9.26 11.19
N LYS A 291 -6.29 -8.88 12.48
CA LYS A 291 -5.41 -9.51 13.48
C LYS A 291 -5.61 -11.03 13.56
N GLU A 292 -6.86 -11.49 13.58
CA GLU A 292 -7.20 -12.92 13.60
C GLU A 292 -6.77 -13.63 12.31
N GLN A 293 -7.04 -13.03 11.15
CA GLN A 293 -6.59 -13.57 9.86
C GLN A 293 -5.06 -13.68 9.80
N HIS A 294 -4.34 -12.69 10.33
CA HIS A 294 -2.89 -12.75 10.44
C HIS A 294 -2.42 -13.94 11.28
N GLN A 295 -3.02 -14.17 12.46
CA GLN A 295 -2.65 -15.29 13.33
C GLN A 295 -2.86 -16.64 12.64
N GLU A 296 -3.99 -16.81 11.96
CA GLU A 296 -4.25 -18.02 11.20
C GLU A 296 -3.24 -18.19 10.05
N PHE A 297 -2.93 -17.11 9.34
CA PHE A 297 -1.98 -17.18 8.21
C PHE A 297 -0.55 -17.39 8.68
N GLU A 298 -0.17 -16.88 9.87
CA GLU A 298 1.10 -17.15 10.51
C GLU A 298 1.21 -18.63 10.89
N ARG A 299 0.15 -19.20 11.48
CA ARG A 299 0.06 -20.64 11.81
C ARG A 299 0.27 -21.49 10.57
N VAL A 300 -0.48 -21.21 9.50
CA VAL A 300 -0.36 -21.91 8.21
C VAL A 300 1.02 -21.74 7.62
N TYR A 301 1.58 -20.52 7.60
CA TYR A 301 2.92 -20.28 7.07
C TYR A 301 3.98 -21.08 7.84
N ASN A 302 3.88 -21.15 9.17
CA ASN A 302 4.79 -21.92 9.99
C ASN A 302 4.66 -23.44 9.71
N GLU A 303 3.44 -23.94 9.54
CA GLU A 303 3.16 -25.34 9.23
C GLU A 303 3.67 -25.73 7.83
N VAL A 304 3.17 -25.05 6.79
CA VAL A 304 3.37 -25.49 5.40
C VAL A 304 4.69 -25.00 4.79
N VAL A 305 5.21 -23.85 5.23
CA VAL A 305 6.47 -23.29 4.70
C VAL A 305 7.63 -23.61 5.62
N ARG A 306 7.58 -23.19 6.89
CA ARG A 306 8.74 -23.34 7.78
C ARG A 306 8.96 -24.78 8.23
N GLY A 307 7.89 -25.49 8.59
CA GLY A 307 7.96 -26.90 8.97
C GLY A 307 8.58 -27.78 7.89
N ASN A 308 8.48 -27.35 6.63
CA ASN A 308 9.05 -28.02 5.45
C ASN A 308 10.32 -27.34 4.90
N ASN A 309 10.86 -26.34 5.60
CA ASN A 309 12.04 -25.55 5.19
C ASN A 309 11.98 -24.99 3.76
N LEU A 310 10.80 -24.58 3.30
CA LEU A 310 10.58 -24.08 1.95
C LEU A 310 10.99 -22.60 1.82
N ARG A 311 11.50 -22.20 0.66
CA ARG A 311 11.95 -20.82 0.38
C ARG A 311 11.45 -20.34 -0.99
N GLY A 312 11.45 -19.02 -1.18
CA GLY A 312 11.21 -18.40 -2.49
C GLY A 312 9.94 -18.91 -3.20
N PRO A 313 10.03 -19.37 -4.46
CA PRO A 313 8.88 -19.89 -5.21
C PRO A 313 8.18 -21.09 -4.55
N ASP A 314 8.91 -21.97 -3.86
CA ASP A 314 8.32 -23.14 -3.19
C ASP A 314 7.43 -22.76 -2.02
N ALA A 315 7.86 -21.76 -1.24
CA ALA A 315 7.05 -21.20 -0.16
C ALA A 315 5.70 -20.66 -0.68
N ARG A 316 5.72 -19.93 -1.81
CA ARG A 316 4.48 -19.46 -2.44
C ARG A 316 3.60 -20.61 -2.91
N ARG A 317 4.18 -21.60 -3.61
CA ARG A 317 3.44 -22.75 -4.13
C ARG A 317 2.77 -23.55 -3.02
N ALA A 318 3.45 -23.75 -1.89
CA ALA A 318 2.88 -24.43 -0.73
C ALA A 318 1.68 -23.68 -0.15
N MET A 319 1.79 -22.36 -0.01
CA MET A 319 0.68 -21.51 0.45
C MET A 319 -0.48 -21.51 -0.56
N ASP A 320 -0.20 -21.39 -1.86
CA ASP A 320 -1.21 -21.48 -2.93
C ASP A 320 -1.97 -22.82 -2.88
N LYS A 321 -1.24 -23.92 -2.68
CA LYS A 321 -1.82 -25.26 -2.58
C LYS A 321 -2.75 -25.37 -1.38
N TYR A 322 -2.28 -24.97 -0.18
CA TYR A 322 -3.06 -25.02 1.04
C TYR A 322 -4.37 -24.25 0.94
N PHE A 323 -4.33 -22.98 0.53
CA PHE A 323 -5.54 -22.15 0.45
C PHE A 323 -6.51 -22.61 -0.65
N ARG A 324 -6.00 -23.22 -1.73
CA ARG A 324 -6.85 -23.82 -2.76
C ARG A 324 -7.56 -25.08 -2.26
N GLU A 325 -6.87 -25.92 -1.48
CA GLU A 325 -7.46 -27.12 -0.88
C GLU A 325 -8.52 -26.75 0.15
N LYS A 326 -8.24 -25.79 1.04
CA LYS A 326 -9.23 -25.26 1.99
C LYS A 326 -10.47 -24.69 1.31
N LEU A 327 -10.31 -23.96 0.20
CA LEU A 327 -11.47 -23.49 -0.55
C LEU A 327 -12.35 -24.64 -1.06
N LYS A 328 -11.75 -25.72 -1.57
CA LYS A 328 -12.49 -26.89 -2.04
C LYS A 328 -13.24 -27.57 -0.90
N GLU A 329 -12.61 -27.73 0.26
CA GLU A 329 -13.26 -28.28 1.46
C GLU A 329 -14.48 -27.46 1.89
N HIS A 330 -14.41 -26.12 1.79
CA HIS A 330 -15.53 -25.23 2.11
C HIS A 330 -16.67 -25.23 1.08
N GLN A 331 -16.41 -25.68 -0.15
CA GLN A 331 -17.38 -25.70 -1.26
C GLN A 331 -18.02 -27.07 -1.48
N ALA A 332 -17.51 -28.12 -0.83
CA ALA A 332 -18.03 -29.48 -0.85
C ALA A 332 -19.11 -29.67 0.22
#